data_AF-A0A149ZMJ9-F1
#
_entry.id   AF-A0A149ZMJ9-F1
#
_cell.length_a   1.000
_cell.length_b   1.000
_cell.length_c   1.000
_cell.angle_alpha   90.00
_cell.angle_beta   90.00
_cell.angle_gamma   90.00
#
_symmetry.space_group_name_H-M   'P 1'
#
loop_
_entity.id
_entity.type
_entity.pdbx_description
1 polymer ?
#
loop_
_entity_poly.entity_id
_entity_poly.type
_entity_poly.pdbx_seq_one_letter_code
_entity_poly.pdbx_strand_id
1 'polypeptide(L)'
;MTVAKSVALFAIAALFEIGGAWLVWQGVREHRGWIWIGAGVAALGAYGFVATMQPDANFGRVLAAYGGVFVAGSLIWGMVADGFRPDRWDVSGALICLLGMAVIMYAPR
;
A
#
# COMPACT_ATOMS: atom_id res chain seq x y z
N MET A 1 0.13 22.89 4.26
CA MET A 1 0.62 21.57 4.73
C MET A 1 1.31 20.88 3.57
N THR A 2 2.59 20.55 3.71
CA THR A 2 3.44 20.14 2.59
C THR A 2 2.98 18.80 2.03
N VAL A 3 2.62 18.76 0.74
CA VAL A 3 2.30 17.55 -0.03
C VAL A 3 3.29 16.40 0.24
N ALA A 4 4.57 16.74 0.43
CA ALA A 4 5.64 15.83 0.83
C ALA A 4 5.33 15.01 2.11
N LYS A 5 4.64 15.60 3.10
CA LYS A 5 4.27 14.91 4.34
C LYS A 5 3.21 13.83 4.07
N SER A 6 2.19 14.12 3.27
CA SER A 6 1.15 13.14 2.91
C SER A 6 1.72 12.00 2.09
N VAL A 7 2.59 12.30 1.13
CA VAL A 7 3.29 11.29 0.32
C VAL A 7 4.16 10.40 1.20
N ALA A 8 4.93 10.97 2.13
CA ALA A 8 5.75 10.20 3.07
C ALA A 8 4.88 9.28 3.95
N LEU A 9 3.76 9.78 4.47
CA LEU A 9 2.82 8.97 5.25
C LEU A 9 2.19 7.85 4.43
N PHE A 10 1.84 8.09 3.15
CA PHE A 10 1.34 7.04 2.26
C PHE A 10 2.40 5.99 1.95
N ALA A 11 3.66 6.39 1.77
CA ALA A 11 4.76 5.45 1.57
C ALA A 11 4.97 4.57 2.82
N ILE A 12 4.96 5.17 4.02
CA ILE A 12 5.07 4.42 5.29
C ILE A 12 3.86 3.49 5.47
N ALA A 13 2.65 3.97 5.18
CA ALA A 13 1.44 3.16 5.23
C ALA A 13 1.54 1.95 4.28
N ALA A 14 1.98 2.16 3.04
CA ALA A 14 2.17 1.11 2.05
C ALA A 14 3.20 0.07 2.50
N LEU A 15 4.31 0.50 3.10
CA LEU A 15 5.31 -0.41 3.65
C LEU A 15 4.73 -1.31 4.75
N PHE A 16 3.97 -0.74 5.69
CA PHE A 16 3.37 -1.51 6.78
C PHE A 16 2.24 -2.41 6.31
N GLU A 17 1.40 -1.96 5.39
CA GLU A 17 0.27 -2.74 4.91
C GLU A 17 0.71 -3.88 4.00
N ILE A 18 1.48 -3.57 2.94
CA ILE A 18 1.94 -4.56 1.97
C ILE A 18 2.94 -5.50 2.63
N GLY A 19 3.89 -4.96 3.39
CA GLY A 19 4.85 -5.76 4.14
C GLY A 19 4.18 -6.60 5.21
N GLY A 20 3.20 -6.07 5.93
CA GLY A 20 2.42 -6.82 6.92
C GLY A 20 1.65 -7.99 6.29
N ALA A 21 0.97 -7.74 5.18
CA ALA A 21 0.27 -8.78 4.42
C ALA A 21 1.24 -9.85 3.89
N TRP A 22 2.41 -9.43 3.37
CA TRP A 22 3.46 -10.34 2.92
C TRP A 22 4.01 -11.19 4.08
N LEU A 23 4.27 -10.62 5.25
CA LEU A 23 4.74 -11.37 6.42
C LEU A 23 3.72 -12.43 6.87
N VAL A 24 2.42 -12.10 6.85
CA VAL A 24 1.36 -13.08 7.12
C VAL A 24 1.33 -14.17 6.05
N TRP A 25 1.46 -13.80 4.77
CA TRP A 25 1.54 -14.76 3.67
C TRP A 25 2.71 -15.74 3.86
N GLN A 26 3.89 -15.22 4.19
CA GLN A 26 5.09 -16.02 4.45
C GLN A 26 4.89 -16.97 5.64
N GLY A 27 4.24 -16.51 6.70
CA GLY A 27 3.96 -17.34 7.87
C GLY A 27 2.95 -18.47 7.60
N VAL A 28 1.88 -18.16 6.86
CA VAL A 28 0.76 -19.08 6.62
C VAL A 28 1.01 -19.98 5.40
N ARG A 29 1.32 -19.41 4.24
CA ARG A 29 1.43 -20.13 2.96
C ARG A 29 2.82 -20.72 2.73
N GLU A 30 3.88 -20.01 3.13
CA GLU A 30 5.26 -20.51 3.01
C GLU A 30 5.71 -21.26 4.27
N HIS A 31 4.79 -21.51 5.22
CA HIS A 31 5.03 -22.25 6.46
C HIS A 31 6.23 -21.78 7.30
N ARG A 32 6.60 -20.49 7.19
CA ARG A 32 7.74 -19.92 7.92
C ARG A 32 7.49 -19.75 9.43
N GLY A 33 6.25 -19.96 9.87
CA GLY A 33 5.88 -20.08 11.28
C GLY A 33 5.24 -18.84 11.89
N TRP A 34 4.82 -18.99 13.15
CA TRP A 34 3.95 -18.04 13.87
C TRP A 34 4.57 -16.66 14.11
N ILE A 35 5.90 -16.57 14.16
CA ILE A 35 6.62 -15.30 14.36
C ILE A 35 6.37 -14.34 13.18
N TRP A 36 6.37 -14.87 11.95
CA TRP A 36 6.09 -14.10 10.73
C TRP A 36 4.64 -13.60 10.71
N ILE A 37 3.70 -14.45 11.13
CA ILE A 37 2.29 -14.08 11.26
C ILE A 37 2.12 -12.96 12.30
N GLY A 38 2.71 -13.12 13.49
CA GLY A 38 2.64 -12.13 14.55
C GLY A 38 3.24 -10.77 14.15
N ALA A 39 4.40 -10.79 13.50
CA ALA A 39 5.03 -9.58 12.97
C ALA A 39 4.15 -8.92 11.89
N GLY A 40 3.55 -9.72 11.00
CA GLY A 40 2.64 -9.22 9.97
C GLY A 40 1.38 -8.57 10.53
N VAL A 41 0.74 -9.21 11.53
CA VAL A 41 -0.42 -8.64 12.22
C VAL A 41 -0.06 -7.34 12.95
N ALA A 42 1.09 -7.28 13.61
CA ALA A 42 1.56 -6.06 14.26
C ALA A 42 1.81 -4.92 13.25
N ALA A 43 2.40 -5.23 12.10
CA ALA A 43 2.60 -4.27 11.00
C ALA A 43 1.27 -3.77 10.43
N LEU A 44 0.29 -4.65 10.20
CA LEU A 44 -1.04 -4.28 9.75
C LEU A 44 -1.77 -3.40 10.78
N GLY A 45 -1.60 -3.69 12.07
CA GLY A 45 -2.09 -2.83 13.15
C GLY A 45 -1.46 -1.43 13.09
N ALA A 46 -0.13 -1.36 12.95
CA ALA A 46 0.60 -0.09 12.84
C ALA A 46 0.17 0.73 11.63
N TYR A 47 -0.05 0.09 10.48
CA TYR A 47 -0.61 0.73 9.28
C TYR A 47 -1.91 1.48 9.58
N GLY A 48 -2.83 0.87 10.33
CA GLY A 48 -4.09 1.51 10.70
C GLY A 48 -3.90 2.84 11.43
N PHE A 49 -2.90 2.93 12.32
CA PHE A 49 -2.55 4.18 12.99
C PHE A 49 -1.84 5.19 12.07
N VAL A 50 -0.98 4.73 11.15
CA VAL A 50 -0.35 5.63 10.17
C VAL A 50 -1.39 6.23 9.22
N ALA A 51 -2.39 5.44 8.82
CA ALA A 51 -3.47 5.89 7.95
C ALA A 51 -4.31 7.02 8.60
N THR A 52 -4.51 7.00 9.92
CA THR A 52 -5.23 8.07 10.63
C THR A 52 -4.43 9.37 10.77
N MET A 53 -3.11 9.32 10.59
CA MET A 53 -2.25 10.52 10.61
C MET A 53 -2.29 11.31 9.29
N GLN A 54 -3.04 10.83 8.29
CA GLN A 54 -3.22 11.56 7.04
C GLN A 54 -3.99 12.87 7.27
N PRO A 55 -3.57 13.97 6.60
CA PRO A 55 -4.08 15.31 6.92
C PRO A 55 -5.42 15.67 6.29
N ASP A 56 -5.95 14.87 5.35
CA ASP A 56 -7.27 15.10 4.74
C ASP A 56 -8.36 14.40 5.56
N ALA A 57 -9.36 15.15 5.98
CA ALA A 57 -10.47 14.66 6.79
C ALA A 57 -11.43 13.74 6.00
N ASN A 58 -11.36 13.74 4.66
CA ASN A 58 -12.16 12.86 3.83
C ASN A 58 -11.55 11.47 3.76
N PHE A 59 -11.86 10.65 4.77
CA PHE A 59 -11.44 9.24 4.84
C PHE A 59 -11.58 8.50 3.51
N GLY A 60 -12.73 8.61 2.83
CA GLY A 60 -12.98 7.92 1.56
C GLY A 60 -12.05 8.39 0.42
N ARG A 61 -11.66 9.65 0.38
CA ARG A 61 -10.73 10.18 -0.64
C ARG A 61 -9.30 9.77 -0.35
N VAL A 62 -8.90 9.77 0.93
CA VAL A 62 -7.59 9.29 1.38
C VAL A 62 -7.43 7.81 1.01
N LEU A 63 -8.43 6.99 1.32
CA LEU A 63 -8.39 5.55 1.03
C LEU A 63 -8.39 5.27 -0.48
N ALA A 64 -9.19 6.02 -1.26
CA ALA A 64 -9.19 5.91 -2.72
C ALA A 64 -7.87 6.38 -3.35
N ALA A 65 -7.27 7.45 -2.83
CA ALA A 65 -5.95 7.91 -3.25
C ALA A 65 -4.87 6.87 -2.89
N TYR A 66 -4.99 6.28 -1.71
CA TYR A 66 -4.06 5.25 -1.27
C TYR A 66 -4.18 3.96 -2.07
N GLY A 67 -5.38 3.58 -2.53
CA GLY A 67 -5.57 2.39 -3.36
C GLY A 67 -4.71 2.36 -4.63
N GLY A 68 -4.49 3.52 -5.27
CA GLY A 68 -3.57 3.61 -6.41
C GLY A 68 -2.11 3.37 -6.00
N VAL A 69 -1.68 3.95 -4.88
CA VAL A 69 -0.35 3.74 -4.29
C VAL A 69 -0.15 2.29 -3.87
N PHE A 70 -1.19 1.67 -3.30
CA PHE A 70 -1.18 0.28 -2.87
C PHE A 70 -0.95 -0.68 -4.05
N VAL A 71 -1.66 -0.49 -5.16
CA VAL A 71 -1.49 -1.32 -6.36
C VAL A 71 -0.06 -1.21 -6.90
N ALA A 72 0.43 0.00 -7.13
CA ALA A 72 1.79 0.22 -7.63
C ALA A 72 2.84 -0.30 -6.64
N GLY A 73 2.65 -0.04 -5.34
CA GLY A 73 3.52 -0.50 -4.27
C GLY A 73 3.56 -2.02 -4.16
N SER A 74 2.43 -2.72 -4.35
CA SER A 74 2.36 -4.18 -4.26
C SER A 74 3.15 -4.85 -5.38
N LEU A 75 3.10 -4.29 -6.60
CA LEU A 75 3.91 -4.78 -7.71
C LEU A 75 5.41 -4.54 -7.45
N ILE A 76 5.77 -3.36 -6.94
CA ILE A 76 7.16 -3.06 -6.56
C ILE A 76 7.65 -3.98 -5.43
N TRP A 77 6.81 -4.23 -4.44
CA TRP A 77 7.12 -5.15 -3.36
C TRP A 77 7.35 -6.56 -3.89
N GLY A 78 6.45 -7.07 -4.74
CA GLY A 78 6.62 -8.37 -5.39
C GLY A 78 7.91 -8.45 -6.20
N MET A 79 8.30 -7.37 -6.90
CA MET A 79 9.58 -7.33 -7.63
C MET A 79 10.79 -7.49 -6.72
N VAL A 80 10.77 -6.83 -5.56
CA VAL A 80 11.92 -6.78 -4.64
C VAL A 80 11.97 -8.01 -3.72
N ALA A 81 10.83 -8.40 -3.15
CA ALA A 81 10.75 -9.44 -2.12
C ALA A 81 10.60 -10.85 -2.71
N ASP A 82 9.84 -10.99 -3.79
CA ASP A 82 9.47 -12.30 -4.36
C ASP A 82 10.08 -12.54 -5.77
N GLY A 83 10.86 -11.58 -6.29
CA GLY A 83 11.47 -11.68 -7.62
C GLY A 83 10.46 -11.64 -8.77
N PHE A 84 9.24 -11.18 -8.50
CA PHE A 84 8.17 -11.03 -9.48
C PHE A 84 8.61 -10.13 -10.63
N ARG A 85 8.23 -10.47 -11.86
CA ARG A 85 8.50 -9.65 -13.04
C ARG A 85 7.16 -9.17 -13.60
N PRO A 86 6.80 -7.89 -13.41
CA PRO A 86 5.52 -7.39 -13.87
C PRO A 86 5.44 -7.53 -15.39
N ASP A 87 4.32 -8.06 -15.85
CA ASP A 87 4.03 -8.14 -17.26
C ASP A 87 3.44 -6.82 -17.79
N ARG A 88 3.15 -6.79 -19.10
CA ARG A 88 2.58 -5.59 -19.74
C ARG A 88 1.17 -5.26 -19.21
N TRP A 89 0.44 -6.26 -18.73
CA TRP A 89 -0.91 -6.10 -18.18
C TRP A 89 -0.86 -5.58 -16.75
N ASP A 90 0.08 -6.03 -15.92
CA ASP A 90 0.33 -5.52 -14.57
C ASP A 90 0.67 -4.04 -14.60
N VAL A 91 1.57 -3.64 -15.51
CA VAL A 91 1.96 -2.23 -15.67
C VAL A 91 0.77 -1.41 -16.17
N SER A 92 0.02 -1.91 -17.15
CA SER A 92 -1.16 -1.21 -17.67
C SER A 92 -2.25 -1.06 -16.60
N GLY A 93 -2.50 -2.12 -15.82
CA GLY A 93 -3.44 -2.11 -14.69
C GLY A 93 -3.03 -1.13 -13.61
N ALA A 94 -1.75 -1.12 -13.23
CA ALA A 94 -1.22 -0.15 -12.27
C ALA A 94 -1.39 1.29 -12.74
N LEU A 95 -1.13 1.58 -14.03
CA LEU A 95 -1.36 2.89 -14.61
C LEU A 95 -2.83 3.29 -14.56
N ILE A 96 -3.77 2.38 -14.86
CA ILE A 96 -5.20 2.65 -14.76
C ILE A 96 -5.61 2.96 -13.31
N CYS A 97 -5.12 2.19 -12.34
CA CYS A 97 -5.36 2.45 -10.92
C CYS A 97 -4.82 3.81 -10.47
N LEU A 98 -3.61 4.17 -10.90
CA LEU A 98 -3.00 5.48 -10.61
C LEU A 98 -3.76 6.63 -11.29
N LEU A 99 -4.30 6.43 -12.49
CA LEU A 99 -5.15 7.42 -13.16
C LEU A 99 -6.48 7.60 -12.42
N GLY A 100 -7.16 6.51 -12.05
CA GLY A 100 -8.40 6.57 -11.27
C GLY A 100 -8.18 7.29 -9.93
N MET A 101 -7.08 6.96 -9.25
CA MET A 101 -6.61 7.65 -8.06
C MET A 101 -6.42 9.16 -8.29
N ALA A 102 -5.74 9.54 -9.37
CA ALA A 102 -5.48 10.94 -9.71
C ALA A 102 -6.78 11.71 -9.97
N VAL A 103 -7.77 11.09 -10.63
CA VAL A 103 -9.10 11.68 -10.83
C VAL A 103 -9.80 11.92 -9.49
N ILE A 104 -9.81 10.94 -8.59
CA ILE A 104 -10.49 11.06 -7.29
C ILE A 104 -9.82 12.12 -6.39
N MET A 105 -8.50 12.25 -6.48
CA MET A 105 -7.72 13.17 -5.65
C MET A 105 -7.72 14.60 -6.20
N TYR A 106 -7.46 14.76 -7.50
CA TYR A 106 -7.13 16.04 -8.14
C TYR A 106 -8.20 16.60 -9.10
N ALA A 107 -9.33 15.91 -9.32
CA ALA A 107 -10.41 16.50 -10.10
C ALA A 107 -10.87 17.84 -9.46
N PRO A 108 -10.99 18.93 -10.25
CA PRO A 108 -11.35 20.25 -9.74
C PRO A 108 -12.77 20.24 -9.17
N ARG A 109 -12.95 20.88 -8.00
CA ARG A 109 -14.22 21.03 -7.28
C ARG A 109 -14.26 22.39 -6.61
#